data_AF-A0A522UHD1-F1
#
_entry.id   AF-A0A522UHD1-F1
#
_cell.length_a   1.000
_cell.length_b   1.000
_cell.length_c   1.000
_cell.angle_alpha   90.00
_cell.angle_beta   90.00
_cell.angle_gamma   90.00
#
_symmetry.space_group_name_H-M   'P 1'
#
loop_
_entity.id
_entity.type
_entity.pdbx_description
1 polymer ?
#
loop_
_entity_poly.entity_id
_entity_poly.type
_entity_poly.pdbx_seq_one_letter_code
_entity_poly.pdbx_strand_id
1 'polypeptide(L)'
;MASNSSREIIHIVASLVVLTIAFTYPELSPELMAIVAFGVGTGFILHELAHKFTAQRYGYVADYEASPTGLILALGLSFITGGRFVFAAPGAVMIRGKKAMYGYYDTVQTEKEFAYISVSGAVVNLLL
;
A
#
# COMPACT_ATOMS: atom_id res chain seq x y z
N MET A 1 6.38 19.23 -7.20
CA MET A 1 7.01 18.40 -6.16
C MET A 1 7.29 17.03 -6.76
N ALA A 2 8.55 16.69 -6.96
CA ALA A 2 8.91 15.35 -7.43
C ALA A 2 8.56 14.32 -6.34
N SER A 3 7.99 13.19 -6.76
CA SER A 3 7.93 11.95 -5.99
C SER A 3 9.28 11.73 -5.29
N ASN A 4 9.28 11.71 -3.95
CA ASN A 4 10.49 11.38 -3.21
C ASN A 4 10.51 9.86 -3.00
N SER A 5 11.04 9.15 -3.99
CA SER A 5 11.15 7.68 -4.01
C SER A 5 11.70 7.11 -2.69
N SER A 6 12.65 7.79 -2.04
CA SER A 6 13.20 7.36 -0.75
C SER A 6 12.16 7.34 0.36
N ARG A 7 11.24 8.32 0.40
CA ARG A 7 10.15 8.35 1.40
C ARG A 7 9.14 7.24 1.16
N GLU A 8 8.80 7.00 -0.10
CA GLU A 8 7.87 5.94 -0.46
C GLU A 8 8.40 4.56 -0.06
N ILE A 9 9.67 4.27 -0.34
CA ILE A 9 10.31 3.01 0.08
C ILE A 9 10.23 2.86 1.60
N ILE A 10 10.52 3.93 2.36
CA ILE A 10 10.39 3.90 3.82
C ILE A 10 8.96 3.57 4.24
N HIS A 11 7.95 4.16 3.60
CA HIS A 11 6.54 3.92 3.92
C HIS A 11 6.13 2.47 3.60
N ILE A 12 6.56 1.92 2.46
CA ILE A 12 6.32 0.53 2.08
C ILE A 12 6.98 -0.41 3.07
N VAL A 13 8.26 -0.21 3.38
CA VAL A 13 9.02 -1.05 4.31
C VAL A 13 8.43 -0.96 5.72
N ALA A 14 8.08 0.23 6.20
CA ALA A 14 7.43 0.40 7.50
C ALA A 14 6.09 -0.34 7.56
N SER A 15 5.28 -0.24 6.51
CA SER A 15 3.99 -0.95 6.41
C SER A 15 4.22 -2.46 6.42
N LEU A 16 5.17 -2.98 5.62
CA LEU A 16 5.49 -4.40 5.57
C LEU A 16 5.95 -4.94 6.93
N VAL A 17 6.85 -4.24 7.61
CA VAL A 17 7.35 -4.64 8.94
C VAL A 17 6.20 -4.68 9.94
N VAL A 18 5.37 -3.64 9.98
CA VAL A 18 4.23 -3.57 10.89
C VAL A 18 3.22 -4.68 10.62
N LEU A 19 2.85 -4.90 9.36
CA LEU A 19 1.91 -5.97 8.99
C LEU A 19 2.49 -7.35 9.34
N THR A 20 3.77 -7.59 9.06
CA THR A 20 4.42 -8.85 9.41
C THR A 20 4.32 -9.13 10.91
N ILE A 21 4.64 -8.13 11.75
CA ILE A 21 4.52 -8.26 13.21
C ILE A 21 3.06 -8.49 13.62
N ALA A 22 2.13 -7.70 13.09
CA ALA A 22 0.71 -7.77 13.43
C ALA A 22 0.11 -9.14 13.10
N PHE A 23 0.46 -9.74 11.96
CA PHE A 23 -0.05 -11.05 11.53
C PHE A 23 0.68 -12.24 12.14
N THR A 24 1.89 -12.04 12.68
CA THR A 24 2.68 -13.13 13.29
C THR A 24 2.49 -13.21 14.80
N TYR A 25 2.11 -12.11 15.45
CA TYR A 25 1.81 -12.09 16.88
C TYR A 25 0.67 -13.07 17.24
N PRO A 26 0.76 -13.84 18.35
CA PRO A 26 1.75 -13.74 19.42
C PRO A 26 3.05 -14.52 19.20
N GLU A 27 3.14 -15.35 18.17
CA GLU A 27 4.25 -16.26 17.94
C GLU A 27 5.28 -15.64 16.97
N LEU A 28 6.12 -14.74 17.49
CA LEU A 28 7.14 -14.00 16.72
C LEU A 28 8.38 -14.84 16.35
N SER A 29 8.19 -16.06 15.85
CA SER A 29 9.30 -16.90 15.40
C SER A 29 9.87 -16.36 14.07
N PRO A 30 11.21 -16.36 13.86
CA PRO A 30 11.81 -15.85 12.63
C PRO A 30 11.32 -16.56 11.37
N GLU A 31 11.07 -17.87 11.46
CA GLU A 31 10.55 -18.67 10.35
C GLU A 31 9.14 -18.25 9.96
N LEU A 32 8.23 -18.11 10.94
CA LEU A 32 6.86 -17.68 10.67
C LEU A 32 6.83 -16.24 10.15
N MET A 33 7.64 -15.35 10.72
CA MET A 33 7.77 -13.98 10.24
C MET A 33 8.26 -13.94 8.79
N ALA A 34 9.18 -14.80 8.38
CA ALA A 34 9.64 -14.87 7.00
C ALA A 34 8.52 -15.34 6.05
N ILE A 35 7.76 -16.36 6.43
CA ILE A 35 6.62 -16.87 5.65
C ILE A 35 5.54 -15.79 5.52
N VAL A 36 5.17 -15.14 6.63
CA VAL A 36 4.17 -14.07 6.67
C VAL A 36 4.65 -12.86 5.87
N ALA A 37 5.90 -12.43 6.05
CA ALA A 37 6.48 -11.31 5.29
C ALA A 37 6.47 -11.59 3.79
N PHE A 38 6.72 -12.84 3.37
CA PHE A 38 6.65 -13.22 1.97
C PHE A 38 5.21 -13.19 1.45
N GLY A 39 4.26 -13.84 2.12
CA GLY A 39 2.87 -13.88 1.68
C GLY A 39 2.19 -12.51 1.72
N VAL A 40 2.19 -11.88 2.90
CA VAL A 40 1.60 -10.54 3.10
C VAL A 40 2.35 -9.52 2.27
N GLY A 41 3.68 -9.56 2.25
CA GLY A 41 4.48 -8.58 1.51
C GLY A 41 4.28 -8.67 0.01
N THR A 42 4.19 -9.87 -0.55
CA THR A 42 3.95 -10.04 -1.99
C THR A 42 2.55 -9.54 -2.36
N GLY A 43 1.51 -9.93 -1.61
CA GLY A 43 0.15 -9.44 -1.82
C GLY A 43 0.06 -7.91 -1.68
N PHE A 44 0.53 -7.35 -0.57
CA PHE A 44 0.49 -5.92 -0.30
C PHE A 44 1.30 -5.10 -1.32
N ILE A 45 2.57 -5.44 -1.56
CA ILE A 45 3.43 -4.63 -2.44
C ILE A 45 2.90 -4.65 -3.87
N LEU A 46 2.52 -5.82 -4.39
CA LEU A 46 2.00 -5.91 -5.75
C LEU A 46 0.64 -5.23 -5.89
N HIS A 47 -0.22 -5.31 -4.87
CA HIS A 47 -1.49 -4.57 -4.80
C HIS A 47 -1.30 -3.06 -4.96
N GLU A 48 -0.45 -2.46 -4.12
CA GLU A 48 -0.20 -1.01 -4.15
C GLU A 48 0.54 -0.58 -5.43
N LEU A 49 1.49 -1.39 -5.91
CA LEU A 49 2.16 -1.14 -7.18
C LEU A 49 1.18 -1.19 -8.36
N ALA A 50 0.17 -2.07 -8.33
CA ALA A 50 -0.85 -2.11 -9.36
C ALA A 50 -1.64 -0.79 -9.43
N HIS A 51 -2.08 -0.27 -8.28
CA HIS A 51 -2.73 1.05 -8.21
C HIS A 51 -1.82 2.14 -8.77
N LYS A 52 -0.56 2.18 -8.32
CA LYS A 52 0.42 3.19 -8.73
C LYS A 52 0.73 3.14 -10.22
N PHE A 53 1.07 1.97 -10.76
CA PHE A 53 1.42 1.83 -12.18
C PHE A 53 0.23 2.05 -13.10
N THR A 54 -0.98 1.66 -12.68
CA THR A 54 -2.21 1.98 -13.41
C THR A 54 -2.43 3.49 -13.46
N ALA A 55 -2.25 4.20 -12.33
CA ALA A 55 -2.35 5.66 -12.29
C ALA A 55 -1.28 6.34 -13.17
N GLN A 56 -0.03 5.89 -13.08
CA GLN A 56 1.08 6.41 -13.89
C GLN A 56 0.86 6.16 -15.39
N ARG A 57 0.22 5.04 -15.77
CA ARG A 57 -0.13 4.75 -17.16
C ARG A 57 -1.12 5.75 -17.75
N TYR A 58 -2.00 6.33 -16.93
CA TYR A 58 -2.92 7.40 -17.30
C TYR A 58 -2.32 8.81 -17.15
N GLY A 59 -1.04 8.92 -16.81
CA GLY A 59 -0.30 10.19 -16.71
C GLY A 59 -0.41 10.89 -15.35
N TYR A 60 -1.00 10.24 -14.34
CA TYR A 60 -1.02 10.75 -12.97
C TYR A 60 0.35 10.58 -12.30
N VAL A 61 0.68 11.52 -11.41
CA VAL A 61 1.77 11.30 -10.46
C VAL A 61 1.19 10.55 -9.27
N ALA A 62 1.78 9.43 -8.90
CA ALA A 62 1.26 8.57 -7.83
C ALA A 62 2.40 8.04 -6.97
N ASP A 63 2.24 8.12 -5.66
CA ASP A 63 3.21 7.68 -4.65
C ASP A 63 2.48 7.00 -3.48
N TYR A 64 3.01 5.89 -2.97
CA TYR A 64 2.46 5.25 -1.77
C TYR A 64 2.75 6.06 -0.50
N GLU A 65 1.73 6.20 0.35
CA GLU A 65 1.82 6.83 1.66
C GLU A 65 1.23 5.90 2.74
N ALA A 66 2.09 5.44 3.65
CA ALA A 66 1.67 4.71 4.84
C ALA A 66 0.75 5.55 5.73
N SER A 67 -0.25 4.93 6.34
CA SER A 67 -1.17 5.53 7.31
C SER A 67 -0.68 5.22 8.73
N PRO A 68 -0.09 6.17 9.48
CA PRO A 68 0.39 5.89 10.83
C PRO A 68 -0.71 5.41 11.77
N THR A 69 -1.91 5.99 11.65
CA THR A 69 -3.07 5.60 12.44
C THR A 69 -3.54 4.19 12.10
N GLY A 70 -3.57 3.83 10.81
CA GLY A 70 -3.94 2.50 10.36
C GLY A 70 -2.93 1.43 10.77
N LEU A 71 -1.63 1.74 10.72
CA LEU A 71 -0.56 0.86 11.20
C LEU A 71 -0.61 0.66 12.72
N ILE A 72 -0.84 1.72 13.49
CA ILE A 72 -1.04 1.64 14.95
C ILE A 72 -2.27 0.80 15.26
N LEU A 73 -3.37 0.98 14.52
CA LEU A 73 -4.59 0.21 14.70
C LEU A 73 -4.38 -1.28 14.41
N ALA A 74 -3.64 -1.62 13.34
CA ALA A 74 -3.32 -3.00 13.00
C ALA A 74 -2.56 -3.72 14.13
N LEU A 75 -1.52 -3.08 14.68
CA LEU A 75 -0.77 -3.61 15.82
C LEU A 75 -1.61 -3.66 17.09
N GLY A 76 -2.30 -2.56 17.40
CA GLY A 76 -3.10 -2.43 18.61
C GLY A 76 -4.18 -3.50 18.69
N LEU A 77 -4.92 -3.73 17.60
CA LEU A 77 -5.95 -4.77 17.54
C LEU A 77 -5.36 -6.17 17.61
N SER A 78 -4.24 -6.42 16.91
CA SER A 78 -3.54 -7.69 17.01
C SER A 78 -3.16 -7.99 18.47
N PHE A 79 -2.53 -7.04 19.16
CA PHE A 79 -2.09 -7.23 20.54
C PHE A 79 -3.26 -7.36 21.52
N ILE A 80 -4.28 -6.50 21.43
CA ILE A 80 -5.43 -6.54 22.33
C ILE A 80 -6.20 -7.86 22.19
N THR A 81 -6.28 -8.42 20.99
CA THR A 81 -7.00 -9.67 20.73
C THR A 81 -6.13 -10.93 20.86
N GLY A 82 -4.86 -10.79 21.24
CA GLY A 82 -3.94 -11.93 21.35
C GLY A 82 -3.60 -12.57 20.00
N GLY A 83 -3.58 -11.78 18.92
CA GLY A 83 -3.33 -12.23 17.54
C GLY A 83 -4.55 -12.78 16.80
N ARG A 84 -5.73 -12.76 17.41
CA ARG A 84 -6.94 -13.39 16.84
C ARG A 84 -7.62 -12.52 15.78
N PHE A 85 -7.39 -11.22 15.81
CA PHE A 85 -7.98 -10.27 14.87
C PHE A 85 -6.98 -9.17 14.50
N VAL A 86 -6.82 -8.95 13.20
CA VAL A 86 -5.96 -7.90 12.64
C VAL A 86 -6.78 -7.10 11.65
N PHE A 87 -6.84 -5.78 11.85
CA PHE A 87 -7.38 -4.85 10.85
C PHE A 87 -6.22 -4.16 10.15
N ALA A 88 -5.86 -4.65 8.96
CA ALA A 88 -4.76 -4.11 8.18
C ALA A 88 -5.22 -2.86 7.39
N ALA A 89 -4.73 -1.69 7.80
CA ALA A 89 -4.90 -0.43 7.09
C ALA A 89 -3.53 0.22 6.84
N PRO A 90 -2.73 -0.33 5.90
CA PRO A 90 -1.32 0.03 5.78
C PRO A 90 -1.09 1.46 5.29
N GLY A 91 -1.93 1.93 4.35
CA GLY A 91 -1.74 3.19 3.66
C GLY A 91 -2.57 3.27 2.40
N ALA A 92 -2.21 4.18 1.50
CA ALA A 92 -2.83 4.30 0.17
C ALA A 92 -1.86 4.87 -0.85
N VAL A 93 -2.07 4.54 -2.13
CA VAL A 93 -1.46 5.26 -3.25
C VAL A 93 -2.13 6.62 -3.44
N MET A 94 -1.35 7.67 -3.21
CA MET A 94 -1.78 9.06 -3.34
C MET A 94 -1.72 9.50 -4.81
N ILE A 95 -2.87 9.56 -5.47
CA ILE A 95 -2.99 10.02 -6.86
C ILE A 95 -3.01 11.55 -6.88
N ARG A 96 -1.96 12.11 -7.48
CA ARG A 96 -1.78 13.55 -7.70
C ARG A 96 -2.09 13.85 -9.18
N GLY A 97 -2.40 15.11 -9.51
CA GLY A 97 -2.85 15.53 -10.84
C GLY A 97 -2.01 15.03 -12.02
N LYS A 98 -2.56 15.10 -13.23
CA LYS A 98 -1.89 14.63 -14.44
C LYS A 98 -0.76 15.56 -14.84
N LYS A 99 0.36 15.01 -15.31
CA LYS A 99 1.46 15.82 -15.85
C LYS A 99 1.04 16.43 -17.19
N ALA A 100 0.80 17.74 -17.24
CA ALA A 100 0.45 18.44 -18.48
C ALA A 100 1.70 18.92 -19.26
N MET A 101 1.51 19.13 -20.56
CA MET A 101 2.53 19.59 -21.52
C MET A 101 2.88 21.07 -21.34
N TYR A 102 3.39 21.43 -20.16
CA TYR A 102 4.24 22.61 -19.88
C TYR A 102 4.69 22.65 -18.40
N GLY A 103 4.66 21.52 -17.68
CA GLY A 103 4.97 21.50 -16.24
C GLY A 103 3.80 21.91 -15.34
N TYR A 104 2.64 22.20 -15.92
CA TYR A 104 1.40 22.37 -15.18
C TYR A 104 0.76 21.00 -14.88
N TYR A 105 -0.03 20.92 -13.81
CA TYR A 105 -0.81 19.72 -13.52
C TYR A 105 -2.23 19.90 -14.04
N ASP A 106 -2.66 19.04 -14.97
CA ASP A 106 -4.06 18.99 -15.36
C ASP A 106 -4.82 18.27 -14.23
N THR A 107 -5.75 19.00 -13.63
CA THR A 107 -6.58 18.54 -12.53
C THR A 107 -7.88 17.88 -13.01
N VAL A 108 -8.12 17.84 -14.34
CA VAL A 108 -9.26 17.13 -14.91
C VAL A 108 -9.04 15.62 -14.78
N GLN A 109 -9.68 15.07 -13.74
CA GLN A 109 -9.69 13.66 -13.41
C GLN A 109 -10.84 12.97 -14.15
N THR A 110 -10.56 11.86 -14.84
CA THR A 110 -11.61 11.09 -15.52
C THR A 110 -12.10 9.98 -14.60
N GLU A 111 -13.40 9.92 -14.30
CA GLU A 111 -14.00 8.91 -13.43
C GLU A 111 -13.67 7.47 -13.86
N LYS A 112 -13.64 7.22 -15.19
CA LYS A 112 -13.28 5.92 -15.76
C LYS A 112 -11.86 5.49 -15.38
N GLU A 113 -10.90 6.43 -15.37
CA GLU A 113 -9.51 6.12 -15.01
C GLU A 113 -9.41 5.77 -13.53
N PHE A 114 -10.10 6.53 -12.66
CA PHE A 114 -10.17 6.22 -11.22
C PHE A 114 -10.83 4.88 -10.94
N ALA A 115 -11.85 4.50 -11.71
CA ALA A 115 -12.45 3.18 -11.60
C ALA A 115 -11.45 2.07 -11.94
N TYR A 116 -10.65 2.22 -13.00
CA TYR A 116 -9.60 1.25 -13.32
C TYR A 116 -8.49 1.21 -12.26
N ILE A 117 -8.09 2.38 -11.75
CA ILE A 117 -7.10 2.46 -10.69
C ILE A 117 -7.62 1.79 -9.43
N SER A 118 -8.85 2.05 -8.98
CA SER A 118 -9.37 1.48 -7.72
C SER A 118 -9.52 -0.05 -7.75
N VAL A 119 -9.75 -0.65 -8.93
CA VAL A 119 -9.90 -2.11 -9.04
C VAL A 119 -8.58 -2.84 -9.30
N SER A 120 -7.53 -2.16 -9.78
CA SER A 120 -6.30 -2.81 -10.24
C SER A 120 -5.59 -3.61 -9.14
N GLY A 121 -5.53 -3.07 -7.91
CA GLY A 121 -4.94 -3.77 -6.77
C GLY A 121 -5.69 -5.05 -6.42
N ALA A 122 -7.02 -4.99 -6.39
CA ALA A 122 -7.85 -6.16 -6.12
C ALA A 122 -7.66 -7.25 -7.18
N VAL A 123 -7.60 -6.86 -8.47
CA VAL A 123 -7.33 -7.80 -9.57
C VAL A 123 -5.99 -8.49 -9.41
N VAL A 124 -4.93 -7.77 -9.03
CA VAL A 124 -3.62 -8.39 -8.81
C VAL A 124 -3.67 -9.42 -7.67
N ASN A 125 -4.34 -9.13 -6.57
CA ASN A 125 -4.48 -10.09 -5.46
C ASN A 125 -5.28 -11.33 -5.84
N LEU A 126 -6.25 -11.23 -6.77
CA LEU A 126 -7.02 -12.39 -7.24
C LEU A 126 -6.23 -13.31 -8.19
N LEU A 127 -5.12 -12.82 -8.74
CA LEU A 127 -4.26 -13.57 -9.67
C LEU A 127 -3.05 -14.21 -8.97
N LEU A 128 -2.76 -13.82 -7.73
CA LEU A 128 -1.71 -14.39 -6.88
C LEU A 128 -2.20 -15.64 -6.17
#